data_AF-A0A0A1MQ15-F1
#
_entry.id   AF-A0A0A1MQ15-F1
#
_cell.length_a   1.000
_cell.length_b   1.000
_cell.length_c   1.000
_cell.angle_alpha   90.00
_cell.angle_beta   90.00
_cell.angle_gamma   90.00
#
_symmetry.space_group_name_H-M   'P 1'
#
loop_
_entity.id
_entity.type
_entity.pdbx_description
1 polymer ?
#
loop_
_entity_poly.entity_id
_entity_poly.type
_entity_poly.pdbx_seq_one_letter_code
_entity_poly.pdbx_strand_id
1 'polypeptide(L)'
;MKATARAHTNIALIKYWGKRNESLILPANSNLSVTLDGFSTETTVHFQEGLKKDSFHLNEQNVEGDALGKVAIFLDKVRALSGKEIYAQVQSVNHVPTAAGFASSASGLAALAAASSKAIGLSLNDTELSKLARQGSGSASRSIFGGFVEWQMGEREDGSDSFAVQIADKSHWDIRIAAVVLSKTEKKVSSREGMRRTVETSPFYAGWLEQTAKDLQEIKQAIKVKDFEKMGSVAEANCMRMHATTLGANPPFTYWQDTTMRVMQTVQTLREQGIPAFFTIDAGPNVKVLYLPENEAKVKKRLQATEGVEDIIISKPGSGISYR
;
A
#
# COMPACT_ATOMS: atom_id res chain seq x y z
N MET A 1 -24.59 -9.32 -14.18
CA MET A 1 -24.23 -8.02 -13.56
C MET A 1 -22.71 -7.90 -13.53
N LYS A 2 -22.09 -7.10 -14.41
CA LYS A 2 -20.64 -7.13 -14.66
C LYS A 2 -20.03 -5.72 -14.68
N ALA A 3 -18.86 -5.55 -14.07
CA ALA A 3 -18.06 -4.35 -14.19
C ALA A 3 -16.57 -4.65 -14.06
N THR A 4 -15.75 -3.78 -14.64
CA THR A 4 -14.29 -3.83 -14.54
C THR A 4 -13.77 -2.54 -13.93
N ALA A 5 -12.85 -2.66 -12.98
CA ALA A 5 -12.16 -1.51 -12.40
C ALA A 5 -10.65 -1.77 -12.37
N ARG A 6 -9.90 -0.67 -12.45
CA ARG A 6 -8.45 -0.63 -12.29
C ARG A 6 -8.12 0.22 -11.07
N ALA A 7 -7.19 -0.26 -10.26
CA ALA A 7 -6.61 0.50 -9.16
C ALA A 7 -5.08 0.43 -9.20
N HIS A 8 -4.44 1.47 -8.68
CA HIS A 8 -2.99 1.60 -8.66
C HIS A 8 -2.42 1.23 -7.29
N THR A 9 -1.18 0.73 -7.24
CA THR A 9 -0.53 0.50 -5.94
C THR A 9 -0.17 1.82 -5.28
N ASN A 10 0.07 1.80 -3.98
CA ASN A 10 0.57 2.95 -3.24
C ASN A 10 1.76 2.56 -2.37
N ILE A 11 2.62 3.52 -2.06
CA ILE A 11 3.74 3.36 -1.13
C ILE A 11 3.53 4.29 0.06
N ALA A 12 3.58 3.73 1.26
CA ALA A 12 3.46 4.48 2.49
C ALA A 12 4.72 5.34 2.75
N LEU A 13 4.54 6.65 2.86
CA LEU A 13 5.54 7.61 3.34
C LEU A 13 5.45 7.76 4.87
N ILE A 14 4.23 7.68 5.41
CA ILE A 14 3.96 7.45 6.83
C ILE A 14 3.36 6.06 6.98
N LYS A 15 3.97 5.21 7.81
CA LYS A 15 3.69 3.79 7.86
C LYS A 15 2.36 3.46 8.54
N TYR A 16 1.67 2.48 7.98
CA TYR A 16 0.57 1.77 8.65
C TYR A 16 1.13 0.48 9.24
N TRP A 17 1.23 0.42 10.58
CA TRP A 17 1.76 -0.75 11.28
C TRP A 17 1.04 -0.95 12.60
N GLY A 18 0.02 -1.83 12.57
CA GLY A 18 -0.77 -2.20 13.74
C GLY A 18 -2.21 -1.73 13.64
N LYS A 19 -3.10 -2.47 14.31
CA LYS A 19 -4.55 -2.24 14.28
C LYS A 19 -5.04 -2.07 15.70
N ARG A 20 -5.93 -1.08 15.90
CA ARG A 20 -6.73 -1.01 17.13
C ARG A 20 -7.94 -1.93 17.10
N ASN A 21 -8.42 -2.28 15.90
CA ASN A 21 -9.50 -3.25 15.70
C ASN A 21 -9.23 -4.11 14.45
N GLU A 22 -9.10 -5.42 14.63
CA GLU A 22 -8.76 -6.34 13.55
C GLU A 22 -9.95 -6.67 12.62
N SER A 23 -11.16 -6.76 13.18
CA SER A 23 -12.37 -7.13 12.44
C SER A 23 -12.78 -6.03 11.45
N LEU A 24 -12.75 -4.77 11.91
CA LEU A 24 -13.08 -3.60 11.10
C LEU A 24 -11.87 -3.03 10.34
N ILE A 25 -10.67 -3.57 10.59
CA ILE A 25 -9.39 -3.11 10.06
C ILE A 25 -9.20 -1.62 10.35
N LEU A 26 -9.27 -1.24 11.63
CA LEU A 26 -9.01 0.12 12.09
C LEU A 26 -7.55 0.26 12.51
N PRO A 27 -6.81 1.24 12.00
CA PRO A 27 -5.38 1.35 12.24
C PRO A 27 -5.11 1.97 13.61
N ALA A 28 -3.93 1.72 14.16
CA ALA A 28 -3.48 2.38 15.39
C ALA A 28 -3.05 3.85 15.16
N ASN A 29 -2.79 4.24 13.91
CA ASN A 29 -2.37 5.58 13.52
C ASN A 29 -2.89 5.96 12.13
N SER A 30 -3.13 7.26 11.92
CA SER A 30 -3.30 7.81 10.58
C SER A 30 -1.98 7.67 9.81
N ASN A 31 -2.08 7.46 8.51
CA ASN A 31 -0.93 7.14 7.66
C ASN A 31 -1.11 7.72 6.26
N LEU A 32 -0.01 7.89 5.53
CA LEU A 32 0.02 8.65 4.28
C LEU A 32 0.86 7.94 3.24
N SER A 33 0.36 7.87 2.01
CA SER A 33 1.04 7.25 0.88
C SER A 33 1.03 8.12 -0.37
N VAL A 34 1.87 7.77 -1.32
CA VAL A 34 1.77 8.19 -2.72
C VAL A 34 1.26 7.03 -3.57
N THR A 35 0.21 7.25 -4.34
CA THR A 35 -0.29 6.31 -5.35
C THR A 35 0.65 6.32 -6.55
N LEU A 36 0.91 5.16 -7.17
CA LEU A 36 1.92 4.98 -8.21
C LEU A 36 1.34 4.67 -9.58
N ASP A 37 1.87 5.27 -10.64
CA ASP A 37 1.44 4.99 -12.01
C ASP A 37 2.00 3.70 -12.61
N GLY A 38 3.15 3.21 -12.11
CA GLY A 38 3.90 2.11 -12.69
C GLY A 38 3.34 0.72 -12.36
N PHE A 39 2.35 0.64 -11.47
CA PHE A 39 1.82 -0.62 -10.98
C PHE A 39 0.30 -0.54 -10.83
N SER A 40 -0.42 -1.47 -11.44
CA SER A 40 -1.88 -1.52 -11.32
C SER A 40 -2.42 -2.94 -11.25
N THR A 41 -3.62 -3.06 -10.70
CA THR A 41 -4.43 -4.27 -10.75
C THR A 41 -5.73 -3.96 -11.45
N GLU A 42 -6.13 -4.83 -12.37
CA GLU A 42 -7.44 -4.79 -13.00
C GLU A 42 -8.26 -5.95 -12.50
N THR A 43 -9.48 -5.68 -12.06
CA THR A 43 -10.41 -6.69 -11.57
C THR A 43 -11.73 -6.55 -12.30
N THR A 44 -12.19 -7.65 -12.88
CA THR A 44 -13.53 -7.82 -13.43
C THR A 44 -14.33 -8.66 -12.45
N VAL A 45 -15.52 -8.17 -12.07
CA VAL A 45 -16.46 -8.91 -11.22
C VAL A 45 -17.73 -9.14 -12.03
N HIS A 46 -18.16 -10.39 -12.10
CA HIS A 46 -19.38 -10.79 -12.78
C HIS A 46 -20.29 -11.57 -11.83
N PHE A 47 -21.29 -10.90 -11.27
CA PHE A 47 -22.39 -11.53 -10.53
C PHE A 47 -23.36 -12.18 -11.52
N GLN A 48 -23.69 -13.45 -11.30
CA GLN A 48 -24.51 -14.28 -12.19
C GLN A 48 -25.52 -15.10 -11.40
N GLU A 49 -26.73 -15.24 -11.96
CA GLU A 49 -27.74 -16.14 -11.43
C GLU A 49 -27.29 -17.61 -11.59
N GLY A 50 -27.66 -18.45 -10.63
CA GLY A 50 -27.37 -19.89 -10.67
C GLY A 50 -26.00 -20.31 -10.16
N LEU A 51 -25.06 -19.39 -9.95
CA LEU A 51 -23.82 -19.68 -9.23
C LEU A 51 -24.13 -20.12 -7.78
N LYS A 52 -23.36 -21.09 -7.28
CA LYS A 52 -23.51 -21.62 -5.91
C LYS A 52 -22.42 -21.17 -4.94
N LYS A 53 -21.35 -20.59 -5.47
CA LYS A 53 -20.19 -20.07 -4.72
C LYS A 53 -19.44 -19.06 -5.59
N ASP A 54 -18.67 -18.19 -4.94
CA ASP A 54 -17.74 -17.30 -5.64
C ASP A 54 -16.58 -18.11 -6.26
N SER A 55 -16.01 -17.61 -7.35
CA SER A 55 -14.76 -18.11 -7.94
C SER A 55 -13.78 -16.97 -8.20
N PHE A 56 -12.49 -17.28 -8.17
CA PHE A 56 -11.44 -16.27 -8.30
C PHE A 56 -10.32 -16.77 -9.20
N HIS A 57 -10.00 -15.97 -10.22
CA HIS A 57 -8.83 -16.16 -11.08
C HIS A 57 -7.89 -14.97 -10.93
N LEU A 58 -6.61 -15.25 -10.74
CA LEU A 58 -5.55 -14.24 -10.68
C LEU A 58 -4.50 -14.55 -11.74
N ASN A 59 -4.25 -13.61 -12.66
CA ASN A 59 -3.32 -13.80 -13.79
C ASN A 59 -3.62 -15.10 -14.56
N GLU A 60 -4.89 -15.30 -14.91
CA GLU A 60 -5.40 -16.49 -15.64
C GLU A 60 -5.35 -17.82 -14.87
N GLN A 61 -4.78 -17.84 -13.66
CA GLN A 61 -4.73 -19.02 -12.82
C GLN A 61 -5.92 -19.06 -11.86
N ASN A 62 -6.56 -20.23 -11.73
CA ASN A 62 -7.59 -20.46 -10.73
C ASN A 62 -6.97 -20.39 -9.32
N VAL A 63 -7.60 -19.63 -8.43
CA VAL A 63 -7.15 -19.44 -7.04
C VAL A 63 -8.12 -20.14 -6.10
N GLU A 64 -7.57 -20.96 -5.21
CA GLU A 64 -8.34 -21.74 -4.23
C GLU A 64 -7.87 -21.46 -2.79
N GLY A 65 -8.51 -22.11 -1.82
CA GLY A 65 -8.16 -22.02 -0.39
C GLY A 65 -8.32 -20.62 0.20
N ASP A 66 -7.41 -20.25 1.10
CA ASP A 66 -7.47 -19.01 1.89
C ASP A 66 -7.57 -17.74 1.05
N ALA A 67 -6.96 -17.72 -0.13
CA ALA A 67 -6.98 -16.56 -1.00
C ALA A 67 -8.38 -16.34 -1.60
N LEU A 68 -9.04 -17.41 -2.07
CA LEU A 68 -10.45 -17.36 -2.49
C LEU A 68 -11.36 -17.03 -1.31
N GLY A 69 -11.13 -17.62 -0.14
CA GLY A 69 -11.91 -17.35 1.08
C GLY A 69 -11.91 -15.86 1.46
N LYS A 70 -10.77 -15.18 1.35
CA LYS A 70 -10.67 -13.72 1.60
C LYS A 70 -11.48 -12.91 0.58
N VAL A 71 -11.49 -13.31 -0.69
CA VAL A 71 -12.31 -12.66 -1.73
C VAL A 71 -13.80 -12.89 -1.46
N ALA A 72 -14.20 -14.12 -1.11
CA ALA A 72 -15.59 -14.45 -0.79
C ALA A 72 -16.11 -13.65 0.42
N ILE A 73 -15.34 -13.62 1.53
CA ILE A 73 -15.67 -12.82 2.73
C ILE A 73 -15.81 -11.32 2.38
N PHE A 74 -14.98 -10.83 1.47
CA PHE A 74 -15.10 -9.45 1.01
C PHE A 74 -16.37 -9.23 0.20
N LEU A 75 -16.71 -10.16 -0.71
CA LEU A 75 -17.94 -10.11 -1.50
C LEU A 75 -19.21 -10.26 -0.65
N ASP A 76 -19.16 -10.97 0.48
CA ASP A 76 -20.28 -11.01 1.44
C ASP A 76 -20.64 -9.61 1.96
N LYS A 77 -19.64 -8.75 2.20
CA LYS A 77 -19.87 -7.36 2.61
C LYS A 77 -20.55 -6.57 1.49
N VAL A 78 -20.15 -6.79 0.24
CA VAL A 78 -20.75 -6.14 -0.94
C VAL A 78 -22.19 -6.59 -1.13
N ARG A 79 -22.46 -7.90 -1.02
CA ARG A 79 -23.80 -8.49 -1.06
C ARG A 79 -24.68 -7.89 0.03
N ALA A 80 -24.22 -7.88 1.28
CA ALA A 80 -24.94 -7.32 2.41
C ALA A 80 -25.30 -5.84 2.21
N LEU A 81 -24.38 -5.02 1.69
CA LEU A 81 -24.65 -3.62 1.37
C LEU A 81 -25.71 -3.44 0.26
N SER A 82 -25.75 -4.37 -0.70
CA SER A 82 -26.70 -4.32 -1.82
C SER A 82 -28.06 -4.98 -1.52
N GLY A 83 -28.16 -5.79 -0.46
CA GLY A 83 -29.31 -6.65 -0.18
C GLY A 83 -29.54 -7.77 -1.20
N LYS A 84 -28.50 -8.21 -1.92
CA LYS A 84 -28.60 -9.24 -2.97
C LYS A 84 -27.80 -10.48 -2.62
N GLU A 85 -28.44 -11.64 -2.67
CA GLU A 85 -27.85 -12.96 -2.43
C GLU A 85 -27.35 -13.59 -3.75
N ILE A 86 -26.30 -13.02 -4.33
CA ILE A 86 -25.74 -13.47 -5.62
C ILE A 86 -24.22 -13.63 -5.58
N TYR A 87 -23.72 -14.73 -6.14
CA TYR A 87 -22.29 -15.03 -6.19
C TYR A 87 -21.65 -14.47 -7.46
N ALA A 88 -20.33 -14.32 -7.45
CA ALA A 88 -19.56 -13.75 -8.54
C ALA A 88 -18.43 -14.66 -9.03
N GLN A 89 -18.16 -14.54 -10.33
CA GLN A 89 -16.86 -14.86 -10.90
C GLN A 89 -15.98 -13.61 -10.84
N VAL A 90 -14.82 -13.72 -10.19
CA VAL A 90 -13.82 -12.66 -10.09
C VAL A 90 -12.62 -13.03 -10.96
N GLN A 91 -12.24 -12.13 -11.86
CA GLN A 91 -11.02 -12.27 -12.66
C GLN A 91 -10.15 -11.04 -12.42
N SER A 92 -8.92 -11.24 -11.96
CA SER A 92 -7.99 -10.17 -11.66
C SER A 92 -6.66 -10.38 -12.38
N VAL A 93 -6.08 -9.29 -12.88
CA VAL A 93 -4.76 -9.27 -13.53
C VAL A 93 -3.91 -8.20 -12.86
N ASN A 94 -2.74 -8.60 -12.40
CA ASN A 94 -1.75 -7.69 -11.82
C ASN A 94 -0.75 -7.27 -12.90
N HIS A 95 -0.75 -5.98 -13.23
CA HIS A 95 0.30 -5.32 -14.01
C HIS A 95 1.42 -4.86 -13.07
N VAL A 96 1.96 -5.82 -12.32
CA VAL A 96 3.08 -5.66 -11.39
C VAL A 96 4.05 -6.79 -11.72
N PRO A 97 5.33 -6.54 -11.98
CA PRO A 97 6.25 -7.62 -12.30
C PRO A 97 6.24 -8.65 -11.17
N THR A 98 6.07 -9.92 -11.50
CA THR A 98 5.90 -11.03 -10.54
C THR A 98 7.08 -11.15 -9.56
N ALA A 99 8.23 -10.55 -9.87
CA ALA A 99 9.41 -10.48 -9.00
C ALA A 99 9.35 -9.40 -7.91
N ALA A 100 8.43 -8.45 -8.02
CA ALA A 100 8.67 -7.13 -7.49
C ALA A 100 8.21 -6.94 -6.04
N GLY A 101 7.60 -7.95 -5.41
CA GLY A 101 7.23 -7.95 -3.98
C GLY A 101 6.39 -6.76 -3.52
N PHE A 102 5.86 -5.97 -4.46
CA PHE A 102 5.08 -4.76 -4.19
C PHE A 102 3.72 -5.15 -3.61
N ALA A 103 3.10 -4.19 -2.92
CA ALA A 103 1.81 -4.37 -2.25
C ALA A 103 0.65 -4.53 -3.25
N SER A 104 0.66 -5.59 -4.04
CA SER A 104 -0.39 -5.97 -4.99
C SER A 104 -1.73 -6.23 -4.31
N SER A 105 -1.73 -6.50 -3.00
CA SER A 105 -2.96 -6.62 -2.22
C SER A 105 -3.69 -5.28 -2.06
N ALA A 106 -2.99 -4.14 -2.00
CA ALA A 106 -3.63 -2.83 -1.87
C ALA A 106 -4.41 -2.48 -3.14
N SER A 107 -3.75 -2.53 -4.30
CA SER A 107 -4.40 -2.30 -5.59
C SER A 107 -5.44 -3.37 -5.90
N GLY A 108 -5.16 -4.65 -5.62
CA GLY A 108 -6.11 -5.74 -5.88
C GLY A 108 -7.41 -5.61 -5.09
N LEU A 109 -7.35 -5.31 -3.80
CA LEU A 109 -8.57 -5.12 -3.00
C LEU A 109 -9.28 -3.81 -3.33
N ALA A 110 -8.55 -2.75 -3.73
CA ALA A 110 -9.17 -1.51 -4.22
C ALA A 110 -9.92 -1.73 -5.54
N ALA A 111 -9.31 -2.44 -6.48
CA ALA A 111 -9.93 -2.81 -7.76
C ALA A 111 -11.14 -3.74 -7.55
N LEU A 112 -11.02 -4.73 -6.65
CA LEU A 112 -12.14 -5.60 -6.27
C LEU A 112 -13.29 -4.80 -5.65
N ALA A 113 -13.01 -3.90 -4.70
CA ALA A 113 -14.01 -3.04 -4.08
C ALA A 113 -14.76 -2.20 -5.13
N ALA A 114 -14.03 -1.56 -6.03
CA ALA A 114 -14.60 -0.72 -7.07
C ALA A 114 -15.44 -1.54 -8.08
N ALA A 115 -14.87 -2.63 -8.60
CA ALA A 115 -15.53 -3.46 -9.61
C ALA A 115 -16.77 -4.17 -9.05
N SER A 116 -16.70 -4.74 -7.85
CA SER A 116 -17.83 -5.43 -7.23
C SER A 116 -18.97 -4.46 -6.90
N SER A 117 -18.66 -3.30 -6.30
CA SER A 117 -19.67 -2.26 -6.00
C SER A 117 -20.38 -1.79 -7.26
N LYS A 118 -19.62 -1.50 -8.33
CA LYS A 118 -20.19 -1.08 -9.62
C LYS A 118 -21.01 -2.20 -10.27
N ALA A 119 -20.51 -3.43 -10.25
CA ALA A 119 -21.17 -4.58 -10.89
C ALA A 119 -22.53 -4.89 -10.24
N ILE A 120 -22.61 -4.84 -8.91
CA ILE A 120 -23.84 -5.18 -8.17
C ILE A 120 -24.86 -4.03 -8.15
N GLY A 121 -24.44 -2.81 -8.54
CA GLY A 121 -25.29 -1.63 -8.64
C GLY A 121 -25.25 -0.68 -7.43
N LEU A 122 -24.23 -0.77 -6.57
CA LEU A 122 -24.03 0.20 -5.49
C LEU A 122 -23.53 1.54 -6.07
N SER A 123 -24.06 2.64 -5.55
CA SER A 123 -23.67 4.01 -5.90
C SER A 123 -22.86 4.65 -4.77
N LEU A 124 -21.67 4.09 -4.51
CA LEU A 124 -20.76 4.59 -3.47
C LEU A 124 -19.94 5.77 -4.00
N ASN A 125 -19.79 6.81 -3.19
CA ASN A 125 -18.76 7.81 -3.43
C ASN A 125 -17.36 7.29 -3.01
N ASP A 126 -16.29 7.99 -3.39
CA ASP A 126 -14.92 7.54 -3.12
C ASP A 126 -14.63 7.35 -1.61
N THR A 127 -15.24 8.16 -0.74
CA THR A 127 -15.09 8.03 0.71
C THR A 127 -15.71 6.71 1.20
N GLU A 128 -16.95 6.41 0.80
CA GLU A 128 -17.63 5.16 1.13
C GLU A 128 -16.91 3.95 0.54
N LEU A 129 -16.44 4.07 -0.69
CA LEU A 129 -15.65 3.03 -1.35
C LEU A 129 -14.33 2.77 -0.62
N SER A 130 -13.68 3.80 -0.10
CA SER A 130 -12.46 3.64 0.71
C SER A 130 -12.72 2.94 2.05
N LYS A 131 -13.88 3.17 2.69
CA LYS A 131 -14.32 2.44 3.90
C LYS A 131 -14.55 0.96 3.59
N LEU A 132 -15.16 0.66 2.45
CA LEU A 132 -15.36 -0.71 2.00
C LEU A 132 -14.01 -1.39 1.70
N ALA A 133 -13.15 -0.76 0.91
CA ALA A 133 -11.83 -1.28 0.55
C ALA A 133 -10.94 -1.56 1.78
N ARG A 134 -11.01 -0.69 2.80
CA ARG A 134 -10.34 -0.87 4.10
C ARG A 134 -10.62 -2.24 4.71
N GLN A 135 -11.87 -2.72 4.63
CA GLN A 135 -12.29 -3.99 5.21
C GLN A 135 -11.78 -5.23 4.46
N GLY A 136 -11.29 -5.07 3.23
CA GLY A 136 -10.52 -6.12 2.53
C GLY A 136 -9.03 -6.06 2.87
N SER A 137 -8.46 -4.85 2.81
CA SER A 137 -7.08 -4.57 3.20
C SER A 137 -6.95 -3.09 3.58
N GLY A 138 -6.41 -2.79 4.76
CA GLY A 138 -6.34 -1.41 5.26
C GLY A 138 -5.67 -0.45 4.27
N SER A 139 -4.56 -0.83 3.66
CA SER A 139 -3.85 -0.02 2.65
C SER A 139 -4.58 0.13 1.32
N ALA A 140 -5.58 -0.70 1.03
CA ALA A 140 -6.41 -0.57 -0.17
C ALA A 140 -7.30 0.69 -0.13
N SER A 141 -7.66 1.18 1.06
CA SER A 141 -8.40 2.43 1.23
C SER A 141 -7.71 3.60 0.50
N ARG A 142 -6.38 3.70 0.62
CA ARG A 142 -5.60 4.77 -0.01
C ARG A 142 -5.47 4.63 -1.53
N SER A 143 -5.59 3.41 -2.06
CA SER A 143 -5.56 3.15 -3.50
C SER A 143 -6.86 3.53 -4.23
N ILE A 144 -7.88 4.02 -3.52
CA ILE A 144 -9.06 4.63 -4.14
C ILE A 144 -8.69 5.96 -4.81
N PHE A 145 -7.78 6.72 -4.21
CA PHE A 145 -7.41 8.07 -4.66
C PHE A 145 -6.04 8.09 -5.35
N GLY A 146 -5.82 9.11 -6.19
CA GLY A 146 -4.52 9.38 -6.83
C GLY A 146 -3.66 10.38 -6.05
N GLY A 147 -2.41 10.54 -6.45
CA GLY A 147 -1.48 11.49 -5.83
C GLY A 147 -1.08 11.10 -4.41
N PHE A 148 -1.12 12.05 -3.48
CA PHE A 148 -0.83 11.87 -2.06
C PHE A 148 -2.12 11.64 -1.30
N VAL A 149 -2.18 10.56 -0.53
CA VAL A 149 -3.42 10.07 0.10
C VAL A 149 -3.17 9.74 1.55
N GLU A 150 -3.98 10.30 2.44
CA GLU A 150 -4.01 9.96 3.86
C GLU A 150 -5.12 8.94 4.12
N TRP A 151 -4.85 7.93 4.94
CA TRP A 151 -5.90 7.16 5.61
C TRP A 151 -6.03 7.68 7.04
N GLN A 152 -7.16 8.31 7.31
CA GLN A 152 -7.53 8.80 8.63
C GLN A 152 -7.87 7.61 9.53
N MET A 153 -7.24 7.54 10.69
CA MET A 153 -7.49 6.45 11.63
C MET A 153 -8.92 6.45 12.14
N GLY A 154 -9.55 7.62 12.28
CA GLY A 154 -10.84 7.77 12.96
C GLY A 154 -10.73 7.50 14.46
N GLU A 155 -11.76 7.90 15.19
CA GLU A 155 -11.89 7.78 16.64
C GLU A 155 -13.09 6.89 17.03
N ARG A 156 -14.04 6.69 16.11
CA ARG A 156 -15.25 5.90 16.39
C ARG A 156 -14.98 4.40 16.31
N GLU A 157 -15.58 3.67 17.24
CA GLU A 157 -15.49 2.21 17.35
C GLU A 157 -16.15 1.48 16.18
N ASP A 158 -17.19 2.06 15.57
CA ASP A 158 -17.85 1.52 14.38
C ASP A 158 -17.02 1.72 13.09
N GLY A 159 -15.94 2.51 13.17
CA GLY A 159 -15.07 2.82 12.04
C GLY A 159 -15.72 3.71 10.97
N SER A 160 -16.83 4.38 11.29
CA SER A 160 -17.56 5.26 10.35
C SER A 160 -16.74 6.48 9.92
N ASP A 161 -15.72 6.85 10.69
CA ASP A 161 -14.80 7.96 10.46
C ASP A 161 -13.38 7.52 10.07
N SER A 162 -13.14 6.23 9.79
CA SER A 162 -11.87 5.72 9.32
C SER A 162 -11.87 5.49 7.80
N PHE A 163 -11.40 6.45 7.03
CA PHE A 163 -11.43 6.43 5.57
C PHE A 163 -10.24 7.17 4.96
N ALA A 164 -10.03 6.98 3.65
CA ALA A 164 -8.97 7.68 2.94
C ALA A 164 -9.44 9.02 2.39
N VAL A 165 -8.53 9.99 2.34
CA VAL A 165 -8.73 11.33 1.77
C VAL A 165 -7.54 11.70 0.90
N GLN A 166 -7.82 12.33 -0.23
CA GLN A 166 -6.76 12.89 -1.08
C GLN A 166 -6.21 14.17 -0.44
N ILE A 167 -4.89 14.22 -0.25
CA ILE A 167 -4.17 15.38 0.27
C ILE A 167 -3.73 16.29 -0.87
N ALA A 168 -3.27 15.70 -1.96
CA ALA A 168 -2.90 16.40 -3.18
C ALA A 168 -3.02 15.43 -4.36
N ASP A 169 -3.49 15.91 -5.51
CA ASP A 169 -3.59 15.08 -6.71
C ASP A 169 -2.22 14.79 -7.34
N LYS A 170 -2.21 13.93 -8.37
CA LYS A 170 -0.97 13.52 -9.06
C LYS A 170 -0.22 14.64 -9.79
N SER A 171 -0.92 15.72 -10.17
CA SER A 171 -0.36 16.86 -10.87
C SER A 171 0.28 17.87 -9.91
N HIS A 172 -0.02 17.78 -8.62
CA HIS A 172 0.53 18.67 -7.60
C HIS A 172 2.05 18.66 -7.60
N TRP A 173 2.71 17.51 -7.56
CA TRP A 173 4.17 17.43 -7.41
C TRP A 173 4.78 16.24 -8.13
N ASP A 174 5.65 16.52 -9.11
CA ASP A 174 6.29 15.51 -9.95
C ASP A 174 7.49 14.83 -9.28
N ILE A 175 7.29 14.22 -8.11
CA ILE A 175 8.33 13.37 -7.50
C ILE A 175 8.49 12.07 -8.29
N ARG A 176 9.65 11.42 -8.14
CA ARG A 176 9.93 10.11 -8.71
C ARG A 176 10.19 9.09 -7.62
N ILE A 177 9.81 7.85 -7.91
CA ILE A 177 10.02 6.71 -7.05
C ILE A 177 10.66 5.59 -7.87
N ALA A 178 11.88 5.19 -7.50
CA ALA A 178 12.53 3.99 -7.99
C ALA A 178 12.21 2.84 -7.04
N ALA A 179 11.43 1.90 -7.55
CA ALA A 179 11.07 0.67 -6.88
C ALA A 179 12.19 -0.35 -7.13
N VAL A 180 13.09 -0.51 -6.15
CA VAL A 180 14.27 -1.37 -6.22
C VAL A 180 13.88 -2.79 -5.81
N VAL A 181 13.87 -3.68 -6.78
CA VAL A 181 13.50 -5.09 -6.61
C VAL A 181 14.75 -5.87 -6.21
N LEU A 182 14.65 -6.52 -5.05
CA LEU A 182 15.67 -7.41 -4.51
C LEU A 182 15.21 -8.86 -4.66
N SER A 183 16.12 -9.80 -4.43
CA SER A 183 15.86 -11.22 -4.63
C SER A 183 14.64 -11.76 -3.88
N LYS A 184 13.95 -12.70 -4.53
CA LYS A 184 12.69 -13.29 -4.05
C LYS A 184 12.92 -14.26 -2.89
N THR A 185 13.12 -13.73 -1.69
CA THR A 185 12.99 -14.55 -0.48
C THR A 185 11.56 -14.45 0.04
N GLU A 186 10.90 -15.59 0.23
CA GLU A 186 9.57 -15.62 0.85
C GLU A 186 9.62 -15.03 2.26
N LYS A 187 8.63 -14.20 2.58
CA LYS A 187 8.56 -13.54 3.89
C LYS A 187 8.25 -14.59 4.96
N LYS A 188 9.18 -14.80 5.89
CA LYS A 188 8.97 -15.68 7.06
C LYS A 188 7.80 -15.24 7.95
N VAL A 189 7.53 -13.93 8.03
CA VAL A 189 6.46 -13.35 8.85
C VAL A 189 5.55 -12.50 7.97
N SER A 190 4.27 -12.87 7.85
CA SER A 190 3.30 -12.07 7.10
C SER A 190 3.15 -10.67 7.70
N SER A 191 2.80 -9.64 6.90
CA SER A 191 2.60 -8.29 7.43
C SER A 191 1.51 -8.25 8.52
N ARG A 192 0.47 -9.09 8.41
CA ARG A 192 -0.63 -9.16 9.38
C ARG A 192 -0.15 -9.70 10.72
N GLU A 193 0.61 -10.78 10.70
CA GLU A 193 1.19 -11.35 11.92
C GLU A 193 2.27 -10.43 12.50
N GLY A 194 3.15 -9.88 11.65
CA GLY A 194 4.22 -8.99 12.09
C GLY A 194 3.70 -7.73 12.78
N MET A 195 2.65 -7.09 12.24
CA MET A 195 2.06 -5.91 12.87
C MET A 195 1.36 -6.25 14.19
N ARG A 196 0.66 -7.40 14.27
CA ARG A 196 0.00 -7.85 15.50
C ARG A 196 1.03 -8.11 16.60
N ARG A 197 2.06 -8.89 16.29
CA ARG A 197 3.19 -9.15 17.20
C ARG A 197 3.85 -7.87 17.68
N THR A 198 4.09 -6.92 16.76
CA THR A 198 4.72 -5.64 17.10
C THR A 198 3.88 -4.87 18.13
N VAL A 199 2.56 -4.77 17.89
CA VAL A 199 1.62 -4.11 18.82
C VAL A 199 1.65 -4.78 20.18
N GLU A 200 1.62 -6.11 20.21
CA GLU A 200 1.51 -6.89 21.45
C GLU A 200 2.80 -6.90 22.29
N THR A 201 3.98 -6.77 21.66
CA THR A 201 5.25 -7.14 22.31
C THR A 201 6.38 -6.14 22.19
N SER A 202 6.33 -5.17 21.27
CA SER A 202 7.44 -4.26 21.05
C SER A 202 7.46 -3.13 22.07
N PRO A 203 8.53 -2.95 22.86
CA PRO A 203 8.62 -1.87 23.84
C PRO A 203 8.72 -0.49 23.18
N PHE A 204 9.07 -0.43 21.89
CA PHE A 204 9.19 0.82 21.14
C PHE A 204 7.87 1.29 20.53
N TYR A 205 6.80 0.49 20.59
CA TYR A 205 5.58 0.74 19.84
C TYR A 205 4.87 2.04 20.26
N ALA A 206 4.77 2.30 21.56
CA ALA A 206 4.11 3.50 22.07
C ALA A 206 4.83 4.79 21.61
N GLY A 207 6.16 4.83 21.73
CA GLY A 207 6.96 5.96 21.26
C GLY A 207 6.90 6.14 19.73
N TRP A 208 6.82 5.03 18.98
CA TRP A 208 6.62 5.09 17.54
C TRP A 208 5.25 5.69 17.15
N LEU A 209 4.17 5.34 17.86
CA LEU A 209 2.85 5.92 17.61
C LEU A 209 2.83 7.44 17.88
N GLU A 210 3.41 7.88 19.00
CA GLU A 210 3.48 9.30 19.35
C GLU A 210 4.25 10.10 18.29
N GLN A 211 5.41 9.60 17.88
CA GLN A 211 6.22 10.27 16.87
C GLN A 211 5.55 10.24 15.48
N THR A 212 4.85 9.16 15.14
CA THR A 212 4.15 9.04 13.85
C THR A 212 3.06 10.08 13.68
N ALA A 213 2.37 10.49 14.76
CA ALA A 213 1.40 11.58 14.71
C ALA A 213 2.07 12.93 14.34
N LYS A 214 3.27 13.19 14.87
CA LYS A 214 4.08 14.39 14.54
C LYS A 214 4.58 14.33 13.10
N ASP A 215 5.15 13.19 12.71
CA ASP A 215 5.64 12.93 11.34
C ASP A 215 4.54 13.16 10.29
N LEU A 216 3.30 12.77 10.58
CA LEU A 216 2.17 12.98 9.67
C LEU A 216 1.88 14.47 9.43
N GLN A 217 1.94 15.30 10.47
CA GLN A 217 1.74 16.75 10.31
C GLN A 217 2.88 17.37 9.50
N GLU A 218 4.12 17.00 9.83
CA GLU A 218 5.31 17.52 9.15
C GLU A 218 5.33 17.15 7.66
N ILE A 219 5.05 15.89 7.32
CA ILE A 219 5.08 15.46 5.92
C ILE A 219 3.95 16.09 5.10
N LYS A 220 2.77 16.31 5.69
CA LYS A 220 1.66 17.00 5.01
C LYS A 220 2.03 18.43 4.67
N GLN A 221 2.69 19.12 5.61
CA GLN A 221 3.19 20.47 5.35
C GLN A 221 4.27 20.47 4.27
N ALA A 222 5.23 19.54 4.32
CA ALA A 222 6.27 19.41 3.30
C ALA A 222 5.69 19.13 1.90
N ILE A 223 4.68 18.25 1.79
CA ILE A 223 3.96 18.00 0.54
C ILE A 223 3.27 19.26 0.03
N LYS A 224 2.60 20.01 0.90
CA LYS A 224 1.89 21.24 0.54
C LYS A 224 2.82 22.28 -0.09
N VAL A 225 4.01 22.47 0.46
CA VAL A 225 4.98 23.47 -0.02
C VAL A 225 6.06 22.91 -0.96
N LYS A 226 5.98 21.62 -1.31
CA LYS A 226 6.94 20.90 -2.17
C LYS A 226 8.38 20.91 -1.63
N ASP A 227 8.53 20.82 -0.31
CA ASP A 227 9.83 20.67 0.35
C ASP A 227 10.28 19.20 0.29
N PHE A 228 11.08 18.88 -0.72
CA PHE A 228 11.52 17.51 -0.99
C PHE A 228 12.38 16.92 0.12
N GLU A 229 13.31 17.70 0.67
CA GLU A 229 14.23 17.23 1.70
C GLU A 229 13.49 16.97 3.02
N LYS A 230 12.55 17.85 3.40
CA LYS A 230 11.72 17.61 4.58
C LYS A 230 10.80 16.41 4.37
N MET A 231 10.14 16.29 3.23
CA MET A 231 9.27 15.14 2.93
C MET A 231 10.05 13.82 2.99
N GLY A 232 11.20 13.77 2.31
CA GLY A 232 12.04 12.58 2.23
C GLY A 232 12.65 12.19 3.58
N SER A 233 13.16 13.15 4.35
CA SER A 233 13.74 12.88 5.67
C SER A 233 12.70 12.37 6.67
N VAL A 234 11.48 12.93 6.66
CA VAL A 234 10.38 12.45 7.50
C VAL A 234 9.97 11.03 7.09
N ALA A 235 9.83 10.74 5.80
CA ALA A 235 9.46 9.42 5.30
C ALA A 235 10.52 8.34 5.63
N GLU A 236 11.80 8.66 5.46
CA GLU A 236 12.92 7.78 5.78
C GLU A 236 12.99 7.49 7.28
N ALA A 237 12.90 8.53 8.12
CA ALA A 237 12.93 8.39 9.57
C ALA A 237 11.70 7.62 10.10
N ASN A 238 10.50 7.89 9.59
CA ASN A 238 9.28 7.17 9.98
C ASN A 238 9.36 5.67 9.62
N CYS A 239 9.88 5.36 8.42
CA CYS A 239 10.16 4.00 8.00
C CYS A 239 11.15 3.29 8.93
N MET A 240 12.28 3.93 9.24
CA MET A 240 13.30 3.34 10.13
C MET A 240 12.74 3.07 11.52
N ARG A 241 11.94 4.00 12.08
CA ARG A 241 11.28 3.77 13.37
C ARG A 241 10.28 2.61 13.33
N MET A 242 9.52 2.43 12.24
CA MET A 242 8.64 1.26 12.08
C MET A 242 9.46 -0.04 12.14
N HIS A 243 10.57 -0.15 11.41
CA HIS A 243 11.43 -1.35 11.48
C HIS A 243 12.15 -1.50 12.82
N ALA A 244 12.44 -0.42 13.54
CA ALA A 244 12.90 -0.52 14.92
C ALA A 244 11.86 -1.21 15.81
N THR A 245 10.56 -0.92 15.62
CA THR A 245 9.50 -1.64 16.36
C THR A 245 9.46 -3.14 16.03
N THR A 246 9.74 -3.56 14.79
CA THR A 246 9.79 -4.99 14.43
C THR A 246 11.00 -5.69 15.04
N LEU A 247 12.15 -5.00 15.11
CA LEU A 247 13.34 -5.48 15.80
C LEU A 247 13.16 -5.57 17.32
N GLY A 248 12.33 -4.69 17.90
CA GLY A 248 11.96 -4.72 19.32
C GLY A 248 10.84 -5.71 19.68
N ALA A 249 10.16 -6.31 18.70
CA ALA A 249 9.10 -7.28 18.94
C ALA A 249 9.64 -8.59 19.56
N ASN A 250 8.74 -9.42 20.10
CA ASN A 250 9.09 -10.72 20.67
C ASN A 250 8.24 -11.86 20.04
N PRO A 251 8.86 -12.86 19.38
CA PRO A 251 10.27 -12.89 18.98
C PRO A 251 10.58 -11.80 17.93
N PRO A 252 11.81 -11.24 17.97
CA PRO A 252 12.20 -10.17 17.06
C PRO A 252 12.28 -10.67 15.62
N PHE A 253 12.01 -9.78 14.67
CA PHE A 253 12.09 -10.12 13.26
C PHE A 253 12.48 -8.90 12.41
N THR A 254 13.04 -9.20 11.24
CA THR A 254 13.37 -8.20 10.22
C THR A 254 12.88 -8.65 8.86
N TYR A 255 12.48 -7.68 8.05
CA TYR A 255 12.20 -7.88 6.63
C TYR A 255 13.41 -7.62 5.75
N TRP A 256 14.46 -7.02 6.31
CA TRP A 256 15.63 -6.60 5.57
C TRP A 256 16.55 -7.77 5.26
N GLN A 257 17.24 -7.64 4.15
CA GLN A 257 18.38 -8.46 3.76
C GLN A 257 19.64 -7.59 3.76
N ASP A 258 20.81 -8.21 3.62
CA ASP A 258 22.07 -7.52 3.37
C ASP A 258 21.95 -6.52 2.20
N THR A 259 21.29 -6.92 1.12
CA THR A 259 21.06 -6.07 -0.05
C THR A 259 20.15 -4.87 0.27
N THR A 260 19.16 -5.02 1.16
CA THR A 260 18.35 -3.88 1.62
C THR A 260 19.24 -2.81 2.24
N MET A 261 20.18 -3.22 3.10
CA MET A 261 21.12 -2.33 3.77
C MET A 261 22.09 -1.67 2.78
N ARG A 262 22.62 -2.43 1.80
CA ARG A 262 23.47 -1.88 0.73
C ARG A 262 22.75 -0.77 -0.05
N VAL A 263 21.48 -0.97 -0.41
CA VAL A 263 20.69 0.06 -1.10
C VAL A 263 20.49 1.30 -0.23
N MET A 264 20.21 1.14 1.07
CA MET A 264 20.10 2.27 2.01
C MET A 264 21.39 3.09 2.05
N GLN A 265 22.55 2.42 2.13
CA GLN A 265 23.86 3.07 2.12
C GLN A 265 24.14 3.78 0.79
N THR A 266 23.74 3.19 -0.35
CA THR A 266 23.83 3.85 -1.66
C THR A 266 23.02 5.14 -1.70
N VAL A 267 21.80 5.15 -1.15
CA VAL A 267 20.95 6.35 -1.08
C VAL A 267 21.56 7.42 -0.17
N GLN A 268 22.13 7.03 0.97
CA GLN A 268 22.83 7.95 1.86
C GLN A 268 24.06 8.56 1.17
N THR A 269 24.85 7.76 0.46
CA THR A 269 26.01 8.23 -0.32
C THR A 269 25.60 9.21 -1.43
N LEU A 270 24.46 8.96 -2.11
CA LEU A 270 23.91 9.91 -3.10
C LEU A 270 23.64 11.27 -2.44
N ARG A 271 23.02 11.26 -1.26
CA ARG A 271 22.71 12.48 -0.49
C ARG A 271 23.96 13.24 -0.05
N GLU A 272 24.99 12.54 0.44
CA GLU A 272 26.30 13.11 0.78
C GLU A 272 26.99 13.76 -0.44
N GLN A 273 26.71 13.26 -1.64
CA GLN A 273 27.25 13.79 -2.89
C GLN A 273 26.38 14.89 -3.52
N GLY A 274 25.44 15.45 -2.75
CA GLY A 274 24.58 16.55 -3.19
C GLY A 274 23.44 16.14 -4.10
N ILE A 275 23.06 14.86 -4.14
CA ILE A 275 21.87 14.37 -4.84
C ILE A 275 20.80 14.04 -3.79
N PRO A 276 19.78 14.90 -3.58
CA PRO A 276 18.71 14.62 -2.64
C PRO A 276 17.98 13.32 -3.04
N ALA A 277 18.18 12.30 -2.22
CA ALA A 277 17.51 11.01 -2.33
C ALA A 277 17.22 10.48 -0.93
N PHE A 278 16.07 9.84 -0.80
CA PHE A 278 15.59 9.25 0.44
C PHE A 278 14.98 7.90 0.16
N PHE A 279 14.78 7.07 1.17
CA PHE A 279 14.18 5.76 0.97
C PHE A 279 13.03 5.49 1.92
N THR A 280 12.18 4.56 1.51
CA THR A 280 11.16 3.98 2.36
C THR A 280 10.98 2.49 2.06
N ILE A 281 10.70 1.71 3.09
CA ILE A 281 10.67 0.24 3.06
C ILE A 281 9.41 -0.20 3.82
N ASP A 282 8.65 -1.13 3.24
CA ASP A 282 7.43 -1.67 3.88
C ASP A 282 7.75 -3.01 4.55
N ALA A 283 6.75 -3.89 4.68
CA ALA A 283 6.93 -5.25 5.20
C ALA A 283 7.56 -6.19 4.16
N GLY A 284 8.81 -5.94 3.75
CA GLY A 284 9.58 -6.75 2.80
C GLY A 284 10.97 -6.14 2.52
N PRO A 285 11.84 -6.84 1.76
CA PRO A 285 13.22 -6.40 1.53
C PRO A 285 13.32 -5.23 0.54
N ASN A 286 12.33 -5.06 -0.34
CA ASN A 286 12.39 -4.09 -1.45
C ASN A 286 12.33 -2.64 -0.97
N VAL A 287 13.28 -1.86 -1.48
CA VAL A 287 13.48 -0.44 -1.15
C VAL A 287 12.81 0.44 -2.20
N LYS A 288 12.15 1.50 -1.77
CA LYS A 288 11.59 2.51 -2.67
C LYS A 288 12.32 3.81 -2.45
N VAL A 289 13.04 4.26 -3.47
CA VAL A 289 13.91 5.42 -3.43
C VAL A 289 13.18 6.60 -4.02
N LEU A 290 13.02 7.65 -3.22
CA LEU A 290 12.40 8.92 -3.56
C LEU A 290 13.48 9.87 -4.10
N TYR A 291 13.21 10.55 -5.22
CA TYR A 291 14.09 11.56 -5.81
C TYR A 291 13.28 12.54 -6.68
N LEU A 292 13.90 13.64 -7.11
CA LEU A 292 13.32 14.58 -8.08
C LEU A 292 13.76 14.26 -9.52
N PRO A 293 12.94 14.56 -10.55
CA PRO A 293 13.15 14.11 -11.94
C PRO A 293 14.54 14.42 -12.52
N GLU A 294 15.13 15.57 -12.17
CA GLU A 294 16.45 15.99 -12.62
C GLU A 294 17.58 15.04 -12.19
N ASN A 295 17.35 14.21 -11.17
CA ASN A 295 18.33 13.26 -10.64
C ASN A 295 18.14 11.82 -11.16
N GLU A 296 17.11 11.55 -11.97
CA GLU A 296 16.68 10.20 -12.34
C GLU A 296 17.80 9.33 -12.92
N ALA A 297 18.51 9.83 -13.92
CA ALA A 297 19.58 9.07 -14.57
C ALA A 297 20.72 8.73 -13.60
N LYS A 298 21.08 9.65 -12.71
CA LYS A 298 22.15 9.46 -11.71
C LYS A 298 21.72 8.46 -10.64
N VAL A 299 20.50 8.60 -10.11
CA VAL A 299 19.94 7.70 -9.10
C VAL A 299 19.82 6.28 -9.67
N LYS A 300 19.19 6.12 -10.85
CA LYS A 300 19.04 4.82 -11.51
C LYS A 300 20.39 4.14 -11.71
N LYS A 301 21.39 4.84 -12.27
CA LYS A 301 22.73 4.30 -12.49
C LYS A 301 23.38 3.80 -11.21
N ARG A 302 23.26 4.56 -10.11
CA ARG A 302 23.87 4.20 -8.82
C ARG A 302 23.17 3.03 -8.14
N LEU A 303 21.85 2.97 -8.23
CA LEU A 303 21.08 1.83 -7.73
C LEU A 303 21.37 0.56 -8.54
N GLN A 304 21.46 0.65 -9.87
CA GLN A 304 21.81 -0.48 -10.74
C GLN A 304 23.20 -1.05 -10.46
N ALA A 305 24.14 -0.20 -10.05
CA ALA A 305 25.49 -0.63 -9.67
C ALA A 305 25.56 -1.24 -8.26
N THR A 306 24.47 -1.24 -7.50
CA THR A 306 24.45 -1.83 -6.15
C THR A 306 24.29 -3.34 -6.26
N GLU A 307 25.25 -4.08 -5.72
CA GLU A 307 25.26 -5.54 -5.72
C GLU A 307 23.98 -6.12 -5.08
N GLY A 308 23.36 -7.10 -5.75
CA GLY A 308 22.13 -7.77 -5.30
C GLY A 308 20.83 -7.11 -5.78
N VAL A 309 20.89 -5.95 -6.44
CA VAL A 309 19.72 -5.34 -7.10
C VAL A 309 19.40 -6.12 -8.38
N GLU A 310 18.18 -6.66 -8.48
CA GLU A 310 17.75 -7.45 -9.65
C GLU A 310 17.09 -6.57 -10.72
N ASP A 311 16.25 -5.62 -10.30
CA ASP A 311 15.51 -4.74 -11.21
C ASP A 311 15.18 -3.41 -10.53
N ILE A 312 14.97 -2.36 -11.34
CA ILE A 312 14.57 -1.04 -10.90
C ILE A 312 13.43 -0.56 -11.78
N ILE A 313 12.27 -0.39 -11.15
CA ILE A 313 11.06 0.07 -11.82
C ILE A 313 10.81 1.51 -11.40
N ILE A 314 10.82 2.41 -12.37
CA ILE A 314 10.58 3.83 -12.14
C ILE A 314 9.09 4.10 -12.17
N SER A 315 8.60 4.89 -11.23
CA SER A 315 7.22 5.36 -11.16
C SER A 315 7.15 6.81 -10.65
N LYS A 316 5.98 7.40 -10.80
CA LYS A 316 5.61 8.74 -10.34
C LYS A 316 4.20 8.71 -9.73
N PRO A 317 3.72 9.83 -9.14
CA PRO A 317 2.35 9.93 -8.66
C PRO A 317 1.32 9.50 -9.72
N GLY A 318 0.49 8.54 -9.35
CA GLY A 318 -0.52 7.88 -10.19
C GLY A 318 -1.94 8.38 -9.96
N SER A 319 -2.85 7.93 -10.82
CA SER A 319 -4.29 8.19 -10.71
C SER A 319 -4.94 7.31 -9.64
N GLY A 320 -6.13 7.70 -9.17
CA GLY A 320 -6.99 6.85 -8.35
C GLY A 320 -7.64 5.73 -9.17
N ILE A 321 -8.71 5.15 -8.64
CA ILE A 321 -9.47 4.12 -9.35
C ILE A 321 -10.03 4.65 -10.68
N SER A 322 -10.19 3.73 -11.65
CA SER A 322 -10.87 4.00 -12.91
C SER A 322 -11.72 2.80 -13.34
N TYR A 323 -12.86 3.05 -13.97
CA TYR A 323 -13.73 2.01 -14.53
C TYR A 323 -13.43 1.77 -16.00
N ARG A 324 -13.67 0.54 -16.47
CA ARG A 324 -13.56 0.13 -17.88
C ARG A 324 -14.88 -0.46 -18.38
#